data_AF-A0A521P0X9-F1
#
_entry.id   AF-A0A521P0X9-F1
#
_cell.length_a   1.000
_cell.length_b   1.000
_cell.length_c   1.000
_cell.angle_alpha   90.00
_cell.angle_beta   90.00
_cell.angle_gamma   90.00
#
_symmetry.space_group_name_H-M   'P 1'
#
loop_
_entity.id
_entity.type
_entity.pdbx_description
1 polymer ?
#
loop_
_entity_poly.entity_id
_entity_poly.type
_entity_poly.pdbx_seq_one_letter_code
_entity_poly.pdbx_strand_id
1 'polypeptide(L)'
;MSLLLFLITAWLVQSCSSSRAVAHAIIFNESDQETPIRLSVTHTNKSRPRTIIHHTLKPGLQEVEVGRFAKGQYLVTAETASGKISLTKSVSLDTERWIIINYISTDSLSIQKKYGYVDTALLKKIEGRYTGVDMYSENRRPPSL
;
A
#
# COMPACT_ATOMS: atom_id res chain seq x y z
N MET A 1 -28.37 28.25 -42.79
CA MET A 1 -28.62 27.03 -41.99
C MET A 1 -27.29 26.42 -41.46
N SER A 2 -26.43 27.19 -40.79
CA SER A 2 -25.11 26.67 -40.35
C SER A 2 -24.70 27.04 -38.91
N LEU A 3 -25.55 27.73 -38.14
CA LEU A 3 -25.24 28.06 -36.74
C LEU A 3 -25.74 27.02 -35.74
N LEU A 4 -26.73 26.19 -36.10
CA LEU A 4 -27.33 25.23 -35.18
C LEU A 4 -26.46 23.99 -34.92
N LEU A 5 -25.51 23.67 -35.81
CA LEU A 5 -24.63 22.50 -35.66
C LEU A 5 -23.44 22.73 -34.71
N PHE A 6 -23.07 23.98 -34.43
CA PHE A 6 -21.94 24.29 -33.55
C PHE A 6 -22.29 24.26 -32.05
N LEU A 7 -23.58 24.33 -31.70
CA LEU A 7 -24.03 24.31 -30.29
C LEU A 7 -24.20 22.89 -29.72
N ILE A 8 -24.40 21.89 -30.57
CA ILE A 8 -24.60 20.49 -30.14
C ILE A 8 -23.26 19.81 -29.81
N THR A 9 -22.16 20.24 -30.43
CA THR A 9 -20.82 19.69 -30.15
C THR A 9 -20.21 20.20 -28.84
N ALA A 10 -20.66 21.34 -28.31
CA ALA A 10 -20.13 21.90 -27.07
C ALA A 10 -20.63 21.18 -25.80
N TRP A 11 -21.77 20.47 -25.86
CA TRP A 11 -22.36 19.76 -24.72
C TRP A 11 -21.91 18.29 -24.60
N LEU A 12 -21.20 17.75 -25.60
CA LEU A 12 -20.67 16.38 -25.56
C LEU A 12 -19.26 16.31 -24.94
N VAL A 13 -18.62 17.44 -24.66
CA VAL A 13 -17.24 17.51 -24.11
C VAL A 13 -17.22 17.77 -22.61
N GLN A 14 -18.36 17.70 -21.92
CA GLN A 14 -18.36 17.49 -20.46
C GLN A 14 -17.94 16.05 -20.16
N SER A 15 -16.63 15.84 -20.37
CA SER A 15 -15.77 14.84 -19.80
C SER A 15 -16.37 14.28 -18.51
N CYS A 16 -16.82 13.03 -18.60
CA CYS A 16 -17.14 12.20 -17.46
C CYS A 16 -15.82 11.91 -16.73
N SER A 17 -15.32 12.89 -15.97
CA SER A 17 -14.15 12.73 -15.10
C SER A 17 -14.58 11.85 -13.95
N SER A 18 -14.55 10.53 -14.16
CA SER A 18 -14.87 9.55 -13.13
C SER A 18 -14.03 9.84 -11.89
N SER A 19 -14.70 10.02 -10.75
CA SER A 19 -14.03 10.32 -9.48
C SER A 19 -13.00 9.22 -9.19
N ARG A 20 -11.73 9.61 -9.05
CA ARG A 20 -10.65 8.67 -8.69
C ARG A 20 -10.62 8.47 -7.18
N ALA A 21 -10.45 7.22 -6.76
CA ALA A 21 -10.18 6.87 -5.38
C ALA A 21 -8.73 7.25 -5.04
N VAL A 22 -8.48 7.60 -3.78
CA VAL A 22 -7.13 7.94 -3.29
C VAL A 22 -6.66 6.83 -2.37
N ALA A 23 -5.44 6.34 -2.57
CA ALA A 23 -4.81 5.41 -1.65
C ALA A 23 -3.66 6.12 -0.91
N HIS A 24 -3.64 5.96 0.40
CA HIS A 24 -2.55 6.37 1.28
C HIS A 24 -1.91 5.12 1.88
N ALA A 25 -0.62 5.17 2.14
CA ALA A 25 0.05 4.12 2.90
C ALA A 25 0.64 4.70 4.19
N ILE A 26 0.40 4.03 5.30
CA ILE A 26 1.12 4.24 6.54
C ILE A 26 1.99 3.02 6.76
N ILE A 27 3.26 3.25 7.01
CA ILE A 27 4.21 2.18 7.25
C ILE A 27 4.84 2.39 8.60
N PHE A 28 4.74 1.37 9.45
CA PHE A 28 5.41 1.32 10.74
C PHE A 28 6.55 0.31 10.68
N ASN A 29 7.78 0.82 10.74
CA ASN A 29 8.96 -0.03 10.88
C ASN A 29 9.31 -0.15 12.36
N GLU A 30 9.05 -1.32 12.92
CA GLU A 30 9.35 -1.66 14.31
C GLU A 30 10.81 -2.06 14.53
N SER A 31 11.59 -2.15 13.46
CA SER A 31 13.00 -2.47 13.51
C SER A 31 13.82 -1.23 13.89
N ASP A 32 15.03 -1.47 14.38
CA ASP A 32 16.03 -0.46 14.69
C ASP A 32 16.82 0.03 13.46
N GLN A 33 16.54 -0.54 12.28
CA GLN A 33 17.31 -0.31 11.06
C GLN A 33 16.42 0.17 9.93
N GLU A 34 17.01 0.98 9.05
CA GLU A 34 16.38 1.33 7.79
C GLU A 34 16.27 0.11 6.89
N THR A 35 15.15 -0.05 6.19
CA THR A 35 14.95 -1.19 5.30
C THR A 35 14.31 -0.78 3.98
N PRO A 36 14.90 -1.13 2.84
CA PRO A 36 14.25 -0.91 1.54
C PRO A 36 13.06 -1.84 1.35
N ILE A 37 11.91 -1.27 1.00
CA ILE A 37 10.67 -1.96 0.66
C ILE A 37 10.18 -1.53 -0.72
N ARG A 38 9.52 -2.48 -1.39
CA ARG A 38 8.80 -2.25 -2.62
C ARG A 38 7.30 -2.44 -2.36
N LEU A 39 6.53 -1.38 -2.55
CA LEU A 39 5.08 -1.43 -2.57
C LEU A 39 4.61 -1.46 -4.01
N SER A 40 3.67 -2.35 -4.35
CA SER A 40 3.02 -2.31 -5.65
C SER A 40 1.51 -2.45 -5.56
N VAL A 41 0.81 -1.68 -6.37
CA VAL A 41 -0.66 -1.66 -6.45
C VAL A 41 -1.05 -2.03 -7.87
N THR A 42 -1.73 -3.17 -8.01
CA THR A 42 -2.07 -3.77 -9.32
C THR A 42 -3.58 -3.94 -9.42
N HIS A 43 -4.20 -3.42 -10.48
CA HIS A 43 -5.64 -3.61 -10.70
C HIS A 43 -5.94 -5.07 -11.05
N THR A 44 -6.86 -5.72 -10.34
CA THR A 44 -7.12 -7.18 -10.47
C THR A 44 -7.57 -7.59 -11.88
N ASN A 45 -8.36 -6.73 -12.54
CA ASN A 45 -9.00 -7.06 -13.83
C ASN A 45 -8.31 -6.44 -15.06
N LYS A 46 -7.13 -5.85 -14.92
CA LYS A 46 -6.44 -5.21 -16.06
C LYS A 46 -4.96 -5.57 -16.07
N SER A 47 -4.39 -5.81 -17.25
CA SER A 47 -2.94 -6.04 -17.38
C SER A 47 -2.10 -4.80 -17.00
N ARG A 48 -2.72 -3.62 -16.91
CA ARG A 48 -2.16 -2.33 -16.43
C ARG A 48 -3.28 -1.42 -15.86
N PRO A 49 -3.01 -0.54 -14.88
CA PRO A 49 -1.69 -0.13 -14.39
C PRO A 49 -1.24 -0.87 -13.12
N ARG A 50 0.08 -1.15 -13.08
CA ARG A 50 0.83 -1.52 -11.89
C ARG A 50 1.57 -0.27 -11.42
N THR A 51 1.16 0.29 -10.29
CA THR A 51 1.92 1.37 -9.63
C THR A 51 2.97 0.70 -8.75
N ILE A 52 4.23 1.14 -8.85
CA ILE A 52 5.33 0.61 -8.06
C ILE A 52 5.99 1.77 -7.35
N ILE A 53 6.12 1.64 -6.03
CA ILE A 53 6.74 2.63 -5.15
C ILE A 53 7.94 1.94 -4.51
N HIS A 54 9.09 2.60 -4.59
CA HIS A 54 10.31 2.17 -3.90
C HIS A 54 10.52 3.14 -2.74
N HIS A 55 10.63 2.60 -1.53
CA HIS A 55 10.77 3.41 -0.34
C HIS A 55 11.74 2.76 0.63
N THR A 56 12.52 3.57 1.33
CA THR A 56 13.37 3.11 2.42
C THR A 56 12.66 3.42 3.72
N LEU A 57 12.23 2.38 4.43
CA LEU A 57 11.53 2.49 5.71
C LEU A 57 12.50 2.90 6.80
N LYS A 58 12.38 4.12 7.32
CA LYS A 58 13.07 4.51 8.54
C LYS A 58 12.41 3.85 9.76
N PRO A 59 13.11 3.64 10.89
CA PRO A 59 12.47 3.23 12.14
C PRO A 59 11.32 4.18 12.51
N GLY A 60 10.20 3.61 12.96
CA GLY A 60 9.01 4.37 13.36
C GLY A 60 7.93 4.50 12.29
N LEU A 61 6.96 5.38 12.57
CA LEU A 61 5.76 5.60 11.77
C LEU A 61 6.04 6.60 10.64
N GLN A 62 5.65 6.26 9.42
CA GLN A 62 5.82 7.09 8.23
C GLN A 62 4.56 7.05 7.36
N GLU A 63 4.22 8.19 6.77
CA GLU A 63 3.23 8.26 5.70
C GLU A 63 3.94 8.21 4.34
N VAL A 64 3.40 7.40 3.43
CA VAL A 64 3.84 7.25 2.05
C VAL A 64 2.65 7.51 1.14
N GLU A 65 2.74 8.55 0.31
CA GLU A 65 1.72 8.82 -0.70
C GLU A 65 1.78 7.73 -1.78
N VAL A 66 0.65 7.04 -2.01
CA VAL A 66 0.57 5.96 -2.99
C VAL A 66 0.03 6.47 -4.32
N GLY A 67 -1.04 7.27 -4.28
CA GLY A 67 -1.56 7.98 -5.44
C GLY A 67 -3.07 7.82 -5.65
N ARG A 68 -3.51 8.12 -6.87
CA ARG A 68 -4.93 8.14 -7.26
C ARG A 68 -5.24 7.08 -8.29
N PHE A 69 -6.29 6.31 -8.05
CA PHE A 69 -6.63 5.10 -8.77
C PHE A 69 -8.06 5.17 -9.33
N ALA A 70 -8.30 4.47 -10.44
CA ALA A 70 -9.68 4.25 -10.89
C ALA A 70 -10.40 3.37 -9.87
N LYS A 71 -11.73 3.50 -9.74
CA LYS A 71 -12.48 2.65 -8.82
C LYS A 71 -12.41 1.18 -9.22
N GLY A 72 -12.27 0.29 -8.24
CA GLY A 72 -12.24 -1.15 -8.48
C GLY A 72 -11.42 -1.94 -7.46
N GLN A 73 -11.24 -3.23 -7.75
CA GLN A 73 -10.46 -4.16 -6.94
C GLN A 73 -8.99 -4.12 -7.35
N TYR A 74 -8.11 -4.04 -6.34
CA TYR A 74 -6.67 -4.01 -6.51
C TYR A 74 -6.01 -5.04 -5.60
N LEU A 75 -4.86 -5.53 -6.04
CA LEU A 75 -3.91 -6.25 -5.23
C LEU A 75 -2.80 -5.28 -4.79
N VAL A 76 -2.62 -5.16 -3.49
CA VAL A 76 -1.52 -4.42 -2.87
C VAL A 76 -0.49 -5.43 -2.39
N THR A 77 0.74 -5.30 -2.88
CA THR A 77 1.87 -6.17 -2.53
C THR A 77 2.95 -5.36 -1.86
N ALA A 78 3.32 -5.74 -0.64
CA ALA A 78 4.49 -5.23 0.08
C ALA A 78 5.58 -6.29 0.06
N GLU A 79 6.74 -5.94 -0.48
CA GLU A 79 7.85 -6.85 -0.72
C GLU A 79 9.14 -6.25 -0.14
N THR A 80 9.86 -7.00 0.70
CA THR A 80 11.21 -6.61 1.14
C THR A 80 12.16 -6.58 -0.05
N ALA A 81 13.17 -5.70 -0.09
CA ALA A 81 14.06 -5.61 -1.27
C ALA A 81 14.79 -6.92 -1.63
N SER A 82 14.99 -7.83 -0.68
CA SER A 82 15.56 -9.16 -0.94
C SER A 82 14.58 -10.13 -1.61
N GLY A 83 13.30 -9.77 -1.75
CA GLY A 83 12.21 -10.64 -2.22
C GLY A 83 11.85 -11.78 -1.28
N LYS A 84 12.55 -11.93 -0.14
CA LYS A 84 12.42 -13.07 0.78
C LYS A 84 11.09 -13.08 1.54
N ILE A 85 10.47 -11.90 1.68
CA ILE A 85 9.13 -11.71 2.23
C ILE A 85 8.33 -10.86 1.25
N SER A 86 7.15 -11.37 0.91
CA SER A 86 6.17 -10.69 0.08
C SER A 86 4.78 -11.01 0.62
N LEU A 87 4.01 -9.97 0.92
CA LEU A 87 2.63 -10.08 1.37
C LEU A 87 1.73 -9.36 0.36
N THR A 88 0.70 -10.05 -0.12
CA THR A 88 -0.29 -9.48 -1.04
C THR A 88 -1.68 -9.50 -0.40
N LYS A 89 -2.39 -8.38 -0.46
CA LYS A 89 -3.77 -8.23 0.03
C LYS A 89 -4.65 -7.63 -1.07
N SER A 90 -5.89 -8.12 -1.15
CA SER A 90 -6.92 -7.51 -2.01
C SER A 90 -7.53 -6.32 -1.29
N VAL A 91 -7.67 -5.19 -2.00
CA VAL A 91 -8.20 -3.94 -1.48
C VAL A 91 -9.15 -3.34 -2.51
N SER A 92 -10.35 -2.95 -2.08
CA SER A 92 -11.29 -2.20 -2.92
C SER A 92 -11.02 -0.70 -2.81
N LEU A 93 -10.69 -0.07 -3.92
CA LEU A 93 -10.46 1.38 -4.00
C LEU A 93 -11.70 2.08 -4.57
N ASP A 94 -12.80 2.11 -3.80
CA ASP A 94 -14.03 2.82 -4.21
C ASP A 94 -14.05 4.27 -3.73
N THR A 95 -13.35 4.53 -2.63
CA THR A 95 -13.20 5.82 -1.93
C THR A 95 -11.74 6.01 -1.51
N GLU A 96 -11.47 7.00 -0.66
CA GLU A 96 -10.21 7.07 0.06
C GLU A 96 -9.98 5.80 0.87
N ARG A 97 -8.75 5.27 0.81
CA ARG A 97 -8.34 4.06 1.51
C ARG A 97 -6.96 4.23 2.11
N TRP A 98 -6.85 3.82 3.36
CA TRP A 98 -5.61 3.79 4.12
C TRP A 98 -5.08 2.36 4.14
N ILE A 99 -3.92 2.14 3.54
CA ILE A 99 -3.18 0.88 3.56
C ILE A 99 -2.19 0.98 4.70
N ILE A 100 -2.20 0.05 5.63
CA ILE A 100 -1.33 0.12 6.81
C ILE A 100 -0.45 -1.11 6.80
N ILE A 101 0.86 -0.88 6.89
CA ILE A 101 1.90 -1.89 6.74
C ILE A 101 2.75 -1.87 8.01
N ASN A 102 2.84 -2.99 8.70
CA ASN A 102 3.76 -3.18 9.81
C ASN A 102 4.93 -4.03 9.33
N TYR A 103 6.15 -3.55 9.56
CA TYR A 103 7.37 -4.27 9.25
C TYR A 103 8.19 -4.47 10.51
N ILE A 104 8.70 -5.67 10.72
CA ILE A 104 9.62 -5.98 11.80
C ILE A 104 10.75 -6.85 11.27
N SER A 105 11.98 -6.56 11.68
CA SER A 105 13.16 -7.40 11.52
C SER A 105 14.03 -7.25 12.75
N THR A 106 14.00 -8.24 13.63
CA THR A 106 14.76 -8.18 14.89
C THR A 106 15.14 -9.57 15.40
N ASP A 107 15.99 -9.63 16.42
CA ASP A 107 16.39 -10.88 17.04
C ASP A 107 15.28 -11.47 17.93
N SER A 108 15.37 -12.77 18.23
CA SER A 108 14.35 -13.46 19.04
C SER A 108 14.22 -12.91 20.46
N LEU A 109 15.31 -12.44 21.07
CA LEU A 109 15.28 -11.92 22.44
C LEU A 109 14.50 -10.60 22.49
N SER A 110 14.71 -9.73 21.51
CA SER A 110 13.95 -8.48 21.36
C SER A 110 12.45 -8.73 21.19
N ILE A 111 12.07 -9.72 20.37
CA ILE A 111 10.66 -10.12 20.20
C ILE A 111 10.09 -10.67 21.51
N GLN A 112 10.78 -11.60 22.17
CA GLN A 112 10.32 -12.18 23.43
C GLN A 112 10.13 -11.13 24.52
N LYS A 113 11.04 -10.15 24.61
CA LYS A 113 10.90 -9.05 25.58
C LYS A 113 9.68 -8.17 25.29
N LYS A 114 9.36 -7.92 24.02
CA LYS A 114 8.27 -7.03 23.60
C LYS A 114 6.89 -7.72 23.59
N TYR A 115 6.85 -8.98 23.13
CA TYR A 115 5.61 -9.71 22.81
C TYR A 115 5.42 -10.99 23.64
N GLY A 116 6.41 -11.41 24.42
CA GLY A 116 6.36 -12.61 25.25
C GLY A 116 6.64 -13.92 24.48
N TYR A 117 6.47 -13.96 23.17
CA TYR A 117 6.72 -15.13 22.33
C TYR A 117 7.12 -14.76 20.90
N VAL A 118 7.72 -15.72 20.17
CA VAL A 118 8.04 -15.58 18.75
C VAL A 118 7.01 -16.34 17.93
N ASP A 119 6.17 -15.63 17.20
CA ASP A 119 5.21 -16.25 16.28
C ASP A 119 5.91 -16.65 14.97
N THR A 120 6.22 -17.94 14.82
CA THR A 120 6.89 -18.45 13.62
C THR A 120 5.94 -18.62 12.42
N ALA A 121 4.62 -18.49 12.61
CA ALA A 121 3.66 -18.47 11.51
C ALA A 121 3.66 -17.11 10.80
N LEU A 122 3.87 -16.03 11.54
CA LEU A 122 3.92 -14.66 11.01
C LEU A 122 5.34 -14.20 10.68
N LEU A 123 6.35 -14.70 11.39
CA LEU A 123 7.74 -14.26 11.25
C LEU A 123 8.62 -15.35 10.65
N LYS A 124 9.39 -14.97 9.62
CA LYS A 124 10.36 -15.85 8.97
C LYS A 124 11.77 -15.49 9.41
N LYS A 125 12.58 -16.50 9.76
CA LYS A 125 14.00 -16.29 10.09
C LYS A 125 14.81 -16.06 8.81
N ILE A 126 15.45 -14.90 8.72
CA ILE A 126 16.28 -14.45 7.59
C ILE A 126 17.57 -13.89 8.18
N GLU A 127 18.72 -14.45 7.78
CA GLU A 127 20.04 -13.94 8.20
C GLU A 127 20.17 -13.79 9.73
N GLY A 128 19.58 -14.74 10.47
CA GLY A 128 19.60 -14.75 11.94
C GLY A 128 18.54 -13.88 12.63
N ARG A 129 17.82 -13.01 11.89
CA ARG A 129 16.74 -12.16 12.41
C ARG A 129 15.37 -12.71 12.03
N TYR A 130 14.39 -12.54 12.91
CA TYR A 130 12.99 -12.82 12.63
C TYR A 130 12.37 -11.61 11.95
N THR A 131 11.90 -11.82 10.72
CA THR A 131 11.39 -10.76 9.87
C THR A 131 9.95 -11.07 9.46
N GLY A 132 9.09 -10.05 9.51
CA GLY A 132 7.69 -10.15 9.15
C GLY A 132 7.17 -8.86 8.52
N VAL A 133 6.17 -9.02 7.66
CA VAL A 133 5.36 -7.92 7.12
C VAL A 133 3.91 -8.29 7.39
N ASP A 134 3.16 -7.37 7.98
CA ASP A 134 1.70 -7.45 8.07
C ASP A 134 1.06 -6.26 7.36
N MET A 135 -0.15 -6.46 6.85
CA MET A 135 -0.87 -5.47 6.05
C MET A 135 -2.37 -5.54 6.26
N TYR A 136 -2.96 -4.39 6.52
CA TYR A 136 -4.39 -4.19 6.66
C TYR A 136 -4.83 -2.91 5.92
N SER A 137 -6.14 -2.77 5.71
CA SER A 137 -6.70 -1.62 5.01
C SER A 137 -7.93 -1.08 5.73
N GLU A 138 -8.01 0.24 5.83
CA GLU A 138 -9.04 0.97 6.57
C GLU A 138 -9.65 2.06 5.68
N ASN A 139 -10.94 2.35 5.90
CA ASN A 139 -11.60 3.50 5.26
C ASN A 139 -11.35 4.80 6.03
N ARG A 140 -11.13 4.69 7.34
CA ARG A 140 -10.95 5.84 8.22
C ARG A 140 -9.46 6.18 8.28
N ARG A 141 -9.14 7.47 8.20
CA ARG A 141 -7.80 7.97 8.51
C ARG A 141 -7.40 7.52 9.92
N PRO A 142 -6.26 6.85 10.10
CA PRO A 142 -5.78 6.45 11.42
C PRO A 142 -5.59 7.67 12.34
N PRO A 143 -5.96 7.56 13.62
CA PRO A 143 -6.05 8.71 14.54
C PRO A 143 -4.70 9.30 14.95
N SER A 144 -3.57 8.66 14.60
CA SER A 144 -2.22 8.99 15.08
C SER A 144 -1.27 9.54 14.00
N LEU A 145 -1.81 10.06 12.90
CA LEU A 145 -1.07 10.86 11.91
C LEU A 145 -1.25 12.35 12.14
#